data_AF-W1RV12-F1
#
_entry.id   AF-W1RV12-F1
#
_cell.length_a   1.000
_cell.length_b   1.000
_cell.length_c   1.000
_cell.angle_alpha   90.00
_cell.angle_beta   90.00
_cell.angle_gamma   90.00
#
_symmetry.space_group_name_H-M   'P 1'
#
loop_
_entity.id
_entity.type
_entity.pdbx_description
1 polymer ?
#
loop_
_entity_poly.entity_id
_entity_poly.type
_entity_poly.pdbx_seq_one_letter_code
_entity_poly.pdbx_strand_id
1 'polypeptide(L)'
;MASGENILDEGSEALENLESQLMSAQDAAAKHQRIAEDSAAELRFLRAQAADEKAARQAAEDQVRRAQDELQKMKAELLAAKDDLAGARREHEAALDARFKEISGLMKALQKAQDRDAHVADLVSHANRFQLLFTRLLNALLKQSAPRFLPKNVRVQRKCALMEKHSLFEPAWYLEQNPDVAQAGVDPAEHFVNHGLREGRAVNRTMEDLRRSMAALEDQKHA
;
A
#
# COMPACT_ATOMS: atom_id res chain seq x y z
N MET A 1 62.91 -115.66 79.00
CA MET A 1 61.54 -115.36 78.54
C MET A 1 61.34 -113.88 78.16
N ALA A 2 62.39 -113.11 77.81
CA ALA A 2 62.28 -111.65 77.64
C ALA A 2 62.38 -111.13 76.18
N SER A 3 62.49 -111.98 75.15
CA SER A 3 62.64 -111.55 73.74
C SER A 3 61.34 -111.48 72.94
N GLY A 4 60.21 -111.96 73.49
CA GLY A 4 58.91 -111.94 72.81
C GLY A 4 58.11 -110.65 73.03
N GLU A 5 58.31 -109.97 74.17
CA GLU A 5 57.63 -108.71 74.48
C GLU A 5 58.21 -107.53 73.70
N ASN A 6 59.51 -107.51 73.42
CA ASN A 6 60.18 -106.36 72.77
C ASN A 6 59.84 -106.18 71.27
N ILE A 7 59.51 -107.26 70.55
CA ILE A 7 59.13 -107.22 69.12
C ILE A 7 57.66 -106.81 68.95
N LEU A 8 56.82 -107.13 69.95
CA LEU A 8 55.42 -106.70 69.99
C LEU A 8 55.29 -105.22 70.37
N ASP A 9 56.19 -104.71 71.20
CA ASP A 9 56.25 -103.31 71.62
C ASP A 9 56.73 -102.37 70.49
N GLU A 10 57.82 -102.73 69.78
CA GLU A 10 58.30 -102.00 68.60
C GLU A 10 57.28 -101.98 67.44
N GLY A 11 56.53 -103.07 67.26
CA GLY A 11 55.45 -103.16 66.29
C GLY A 11 54.22 -102.30 66.66
N SER A 12 53.95 -102.15 67.97
CA SER A 12 52.88 -101.31 68.50
C SER A 12 53.22 -99.82 68.34
N GLU A 13 54.43 -99.40 68.70
CA GLU A 13 54.89 -98.01 68.50
C GLU A 13 54.92 -97.62 67.01
N ALA A 14 55.35 -98.53 66.13
CA ALA A 14 55.36 -98.28 64.69
C ALA A 14 53.94 -98.11 64.12
N LEU A 15 52.98 -98.89 64.61
CA LEU A 15 51.56 -98.77 64.24
C LEU A 15 50.95 -97.47 64.76
N GLU A 16 51.18 -97.10 66.02
CA GLU A 16 50.70 -95.83 66.59
C GLU A 16 51.29 -94.62 65.85
N ASN A 17 52.57 -94.67 65.46
CA ASN A 17 53.20 -93.62 64.67
C ASN A 17 52.61 -93.52 63.27
N LEU A 18 52.31 -94.66 62.62
CA LEU A 18 51.64 -94.68 61.32
C LEU A 18 50.21 -94.14 61.40
N GLU A 19 49.48 -94.47 62.46
CA GLU A 19 48.12 -94.02 62.70
C GLU A 19 48.06 -92.52 62.99
N SER A 20 49.03 -92.01 63.77
CA SER A 20 49.24 -90.58 64.01
C SER A 20 49.59 -89.81 62.73
N GLN A 21 50.47 -90.36 61.89
CA GLN A 21 50.79 -89.80 60.58
C GLN A 21 49.58 -89.80 59.62
N LEU A 22 48.79 -90.88 59.63
CA LEU A 22 47.56 -90.97 58.83
C LEU A 22 46.53 -89.92 59.27
N MET A 23 46.30 -89.77 60.57
CA MET A 23 45.42 -88.73 61.15
C MET A 23 45.91 -87.33 60.78
N SER A 24 47.20 -87.04 60.92
CA SER A 24 47.80 -85.75 60.54
C SER A 24 47.65 -85.47 59.04
N ALA A 25 47.84 -86.47 58.18
CA ALA A 25 47.66 -86.36 56.74
C ALA A 25 46.18 -86.16 56.35
N GLN A 26 45.25 -86.83 57.04
CA GLN A 26 43.81 -86.64 56.87
C GLN A 26 43.37 -85.22 57.27
N ASP A 27 43.86 -84.70 58.39
CA ASP A 27 43.60 -83.33 58.83
C ASP A 27 44.16 -82.29 57.85
N ALA A 28 45.39 -82.51 57.35
CA ALA A 28 45.98 -81.65 56.33
C ALA A 28 45.16 -81.69 55.03
N ALA A 29 44.73 -82.87 54.58
CA ALA A 29 43.88 -83.03 53.39
C ALA A 29 42.52 -82.34 53.56
N ALA A 30 41.86 -82.51 54.72
CA ALA A 30 40.60 -81.83 55.02
C ALA A 30 40.75 -80.30 55.06
N LYS A 31 41.86 -79.80 55.60
CA LYS A 31 42.18 -78.37 55.61
C LYS A 31 42.41 -77.84 54.19
N HIS A 32 43.17 -78.55 53.36
CA HIS A 32 43.38 -78.19 51.96
C HIS A 32 42.07 -78.23 51.16
N GLN A 33 41.19 -79.20 51.43
CA GLN A 33 39.89 -79.30 50.79
C GLN A 33 38.98 -78.11 51.14
N ARG A 34 38.93 -77.70 52.43
CA ARG A 34 38.20 -76.49 52.83
C ARG A 34 38.74 -75.23 52.14
N ILE A 35 40.06 -75.05 52.10
CA ILE A 35 40.68 -73.92 51.39
C ILE A 35 40.31 -73.91 49.90
N ALA A 36 40.30 -75.09 49.26
CA ALA A 36 39.92 -75.22 47.86
C ALA A 36 38.44 -74.90 47.62
N GLU A 37 37.55 -75.32 48.53
CA GLU A 37 36.12 -75.01 48.47
C GLU A 37 35.84 -73.52 48.66
N ASP A 38 36.49 -72.88 49.64
CA ASP A 38 36.40 -71.43 49.89
C ASP A 38 36.93 -70.64 48.68
N SER A 39 38.09 -71.03 48.15
CA SER A 39 38.66 -70.41 46.95
C SER A 39 37.76 -70.57 45.72
N ALA A 40 37.10 -71.73 45.59
CA ALA A 40 36.14 -71.97 44.51
C ALA A 40 34.87 -71.12 44.66
N ALA A 41 34.39 -70.91 45.89
CA ALA A 41 33.25 -70.02 46.16
C ALA A 41 33.59 -68.57 45.82
N GLU A 42 34.77 -68.09 46.22
CA GLU A 42 35.25 -66.74 45.90
C GLU A 42 35.41 -66.53 44.39
N LEU A 43 36.00 -67.51 43.67
CA LEU A 43 36.10 -67.46 42.21
C LEU A 43 34.73 -67.43 41.51
N ARG A 44 33.72 -68.15 42.02
CA ARG A 44 32.35 -68.10 41.48
C ARG A 44 31.74 -66.72 41.68
N PHE A 45 31.91 -66.12 42.87
CA PHE A 45 31.44 -64.77 43.17
C PHE A 45 32.06 -63.73 42.25
N LEU A 46 33.40 -63.72 42.11
CA LEU A 46 34.11 -62.78 41.25
C LEU A 46 33.72 -62.94 39.77
N ARG A 47 33.49 -64.17 39.30
CA ARG A 47 32.98 -64.42 37.93
C ARG A 47 31.57 -63.87 37.72
N ALA A 48 30.69 -64.01 38.70
CA ALA A 48 29.35 -63.44 38.64
C ALA A 48 29.43 -61.90 38.56
N GLN A 49 30.23 -61.29 39.44
CA GLN A 49 30.43 -59.84 39.45
C GLN A 49 31.01 -59.32 38.11
N ALA A 50 32.01 -60.01 37.56
CA ALA A 50 32.60 -59.66 36.27
C ALA A 50 31.60 -59.83 35.10
N ALA A 51 30.71 -60.81 35.17
CA ALA A 51 29.66 -61.00 34.18
C ALA A 51 28.62 -59.85 34.23
N ASP A 52 28.22 -59.44 35.43
CA ASP A 52 27.29 -58.33 35.64
C ASP A 52 27.90 -57.01 35.16
N GLU A 53 29.16 -56.74 35.48
CA GLU A 53 29.87 -55.54 35.04
C GLU A 53 30.03 -55.52 33.50
N LYS A 54 30.32 -56.67 32.89
CA LYS A 54 30.38 -56.79 31.42
C LYS A 54 29.01 -56.53 30.79
N ALA A 55 27.93 -57.05 31.38
CA ALA A 55 26.57 -56.80 30.89
C ALA A 55 26.21 -55.31 31.01
N ALA A 56 26.56 -54.66 32.12
CA ALA A 56 26.35 -53.23 32.31
C ALA A 56 27.12 -52.38 31.29
N ARG A 57 28.39 -52.73 31.03
CA ARG A 57 29.21 -52.06 30.01
C ARG A 57 28.63 -52.22 28.61
N GLN A 58 28.18 -53.42 28.25
CA GLN A 58 27.58 -53.67 26.96
C GLN A 58 26.26 -52.89 26.77
N ALA A 59 25.44 -52.81 27.81
CA ALA A 59 24.24 -51.97 27.79
C ALA A 59 24.58 -50.47 27.62
N ALA A 60 25.65 -50.00 28.26
CA ALA A 60 26.11 -48.62 28.11
C ALA A 60 26.64 -48.35 26.68
N GLU A 61 27.40 -49.28 26.10
CA GLU A 61 27.89 -49.19 24.72
C GLU A 61 26.72 -49.16 23.71
N ASP A 62 25.69 -49.98 23.92
CA ASP A 62 24.47 -49.96 23.10
C ASP A 62 23.71 -48.64 23.22
N GLN A 63 23.64 -48.05 24.42
CA GLN A 63 23.04 -46.72 24.62
C GLN A 63 23.81 -45.63 23.88
N VAL A 64 25.14 -45.64 23.97
CA VAL A 64 25.99 -44.68 23.25
C VAL A 64 25.77 -44.80 21.74
N ARG A 65 25.69 -46.02 21.22
CA ARG A 65 25.44 -46.26 19.80
C ARG A 65 24.09 -45.71 19.34
N ARG A 66 23.02 -45.95 20.11
CA ARG A 66 21.69 -45.39 19.81
C ARG A 66 21.69 -43.86 19.82
N ALA A 67 22.34 -43.25 20.83
CA ALA A 67 22.45 -41.80 20.90
C ALA A 67 23.26 -41.22 19.72
N GLN A 68 24.29 -41.92 19.25
CA GLN A 68 25.06 -41.53 18.07
C GLN A 68 24.21 -41.60 16.80
N ASP A 69 23.41 -42.65 16.62
CA ASP A 69 22.52 -42.79 15.48
C ASP A 69 21.44 -41.70 15.46
N GLU A 70 20.85 -41.38 16.62
CA GLU A 70 19.91 -40.26 16.77
C GLU A 70 20.56 -38.91 16.45
N LEU A 71 21.79 -38.68 16.92
CA LEU A 71 22.53 -37.46 16.64
C LEU A 71 22.83 -37.31 15.14
N GLN A 72 23.22 -38.39 14.46
CA GLN A 72 23.43 -38.38 13.01
C GLN A 72 22.14 -38.07 12.26
N LYS A 73 21.02 -38.66 12.70
CA LYS A 73 19.70 -38.38 12.13
C LYS A 73 19.32 -36.90 12.29
N MET A 74 19.41 -36.36 13.51
CA MET A 74 19.10 -34.95 13.75
C MET A 74 20.01 -34.00 12.97
N LYS A 75 21.30 -34.35 12.81
CA LYS A 75 22.24 -33.56 12.01
C LYS A 75 21.84 -33.56 10.52
N ALA A 76 21.39 -34.69 9.99
CA ALA A 76 20.91 -34.78 8.62
C ALA A 76 19.63 -33.94 8.41
N GLU A 77 18.69 -34.01 9.35
CA GLU A 77 17.46 -33.19 9.33
C GLU A 77 17.79 -31.70 9.41
N LEU A 78 18.74 -31.30 10.27
CA LEU A 78 19.17 -29.90 10.38
C LEU A 78 19.83 -29.38 9.10
N LEU A 79 20.61 -30.22 8.41
CA LEU A 79 21.22 -29.87 7.12
C LEU A 79 20.15 -29.68 6.05
N ALA A 80 19.19 -30.59 5.95
CA ALA A 80 18.07 -30.46 5.02
C ALA A 80 17.26 -29.18 5.28
N ALA A 81 16.89 -28.92 6.54
CA ALA A 81 16.16 -27.71 6.93
C ALA A 81 16.95 -26.42 6.62
N LYS A 82 18.28 -26.45 6.76
CA LYS A 82 19.14 -25.33 6.41
C LYS A 82 19.16 -25.07 4.91
N ASP A 83 19.19 -26.11 4.10
CA ASP A 83 19.15 -26.00 2.63
C ASP A 83 17.79 -25.46 2.15
N ASP A 84 16.68 -25.93 2.76
CA ASP A 84 15.34 -25.41 2.50
C ASP A 84 15.24 -23.93 2.85
N LEU A 85 15.75 -23.53 4.02
CA LEU A 85 15.79 -22.12 4.43
C LEU A 85 16.63 -21.27 3.46
N ALA A 86 17.76 -21.79 2.99
CA ALA A 86 18.59 -21.10 2.01
C ALA A 86 17.86 -20.95 0.66
N GLY A 87 17.10 -21.96 0.25
CA GLY A 87 16.21 -21.92 -0.91
C GLY A 87 15.16 -20.82 -0.78
N ALA A 88 14.37 -20.87 0.30
CA ALA A 88 13.32 -19.88 0.57
C ALA A 88 13.88 -18.45 0.64
N ARG A 89 15.06 -18.25 1.26
CA ARG A 89 15.72 -16.94 1.32
C ARG A 89 16.05 -16.40 -0.07
N ARG A 90 16.58 -17.24 -0.98
CA ARG A 90 16.88 -16.81 -2.36
C ARG A 90 15.61 -16.47 -3.13
N GLU A 91 14.54 -17.22 -2.95
CA GLU A 91 13.25 -16.95 -3.58
C GLU A 91 12.67 -15.61 -3.11
N HIS A 92 12.70 -15.34 -1.80
CA HIS A 92 12.27 -14.06 -1.25
C HIS A 92 13.11 -12.89 -1.75
N GLU A 93 14.43 -13.05 -1.83
CA GLU A 93 15.35 -12.02 -2.33
C GLU A 93 15.07 -11.73 -3.82
N ALA A 94 14.89 -12.76 -4.65
CA ALA A 94 14.51 -12.61 -6.05
C ALA A 94 13.12 -11.95 -6.22
N ALA A 95 12.16 -12.28 -5.36
CA ALA A 95 10.83 -11.67 -5.37
C ALA A 95 10.89 -10.18 -5.01
N LEU A 96 11.70 -9.80 -4.01
CA LEU A 96 11.92 -8.41 -3.64
C LEU A 96 12.52 -7.62 -4.80
N ASP A 97 13.57 -8.14 -5.44
CA ASP A 97 14.19 -7.50 -6.61
C ASP A 97 13.21 -7.30 -7.77
N ALA A 98 12.36 -8.29 -8.04
CA ALA A 98 11.32 -8.19 -9.06
C ALA A 98 10.31 -7.08 -8.72
N ARG A 99 9.86 -7.02 -7.45
CA ARG A 99 8.93 -5.98 -6.99
C ARG A 99 9.56 -4.59 -7.02
N PHE A 100 10.84 -4.44 -6.65
CA PHE A 100 11.54 -3.16 -6.77
C PHE A 100 11.66 -2.70 -8.23
N LYS A 101 11.92 -3.61 -9.17
CA LYS A 101 11.92 -3.30 -10.61
C LYS A 101 10.56 -2.86 -11.10
N GLU A 102 9.49 -3.55 -10.68
CA GLU A 102 8.12 -3.20 -11.02
C GLU A 102 7.74 -1.81 -10.49
N ILE A 103 8.00 -1.55 -9.21
CA ILE A 103 7.76 -0.24 -8.57
C ILE A 103 8.54 0.86 -9.30
N SER A 104 9.81 0.62 -9.62
CA SER A 104 10.62 1.59 -10.36
C SER A 104 10.06 1.86 -11.77
N GLY A 105 9.55 0.82 -12.44
CA GLY A 105 8.87 0.95 -13.72
C GLY A 105 7.59 1.78 -13.62
N LEU A 106 6.76 1.50 -12.62
CA LEU A 106 5.52 2.23 -12.34
C LEU A 106 5.80 3.70 -11.96
N MET A 107 6.82 3.98 -11.15
CA MET A 107 7.22 5.34 -10.81
C MET A 107 7.61 6.14 -12.06
N LYS A 108 8.38 5.54 -12.99
CA LYS A 108 8.73 6.18 -14.26
C LYS A 108 7.51 6.44 -15.14
N ALA A 109 6.58 5.49 -15.19
CA ALA A 109 5.34 5.65 -15.95
C ALA A 109 4.46 6.76 -15.37
N LEU A 110 4.33 6.82 -14.04
CA LEU A 110 3.61 7.87 -13.32
C LEU A 110 4.23 9.24 -13.55
N GLN A 111 5.56 9.36 -13.43
CA GLN A 111 6.26 10.62 -13.72
C GLN A 111 5.99 11.09 -15.15
N LYS A 112 6.07 10.19 -16.13
CA LYS A 112 5.79 10.52 -17.53
C LYS A 112 4.34 10.97 -17.74
N ALA A 113 3.38 10.40 -17.01
CA ALA A 113 1.98 10.84 -17.06
C ALA A 113 1.83 12.25 -16.46
N GLN A 114 2.45 12.51 -15.30
CA GLN A 114 2.44 13.84 -14.67
C GLN A 114 3.07 14.92 -15.55
N ASP A 115 4.20 14.61 -16.21
CA ASP A 115 4.86 15.53 -17.13
C ASP A 115 3.98 15.87 -18.34
N ARG A 116 3.21 14.88 -18.84
CA ARG A 116 2.23 15.10 -19.92
C ARG A 116 1.08 15.99 -19.47
N ASP A 117 0.55 15.77 -18.28
CA ASP A 117 -0.53 16.60 -17.72
C ASP A 117 -0.06 18.05 -17.53
N ALA A 118 1.17 18.25 -17.03
CA ALA A 118 1.78 19.57 -16.91
C ALA A 118 1.92 20.25 -18.28
N HIS A 119 2.34 19.51 -19.32
CA HIS A 119 2.44 20.05 -20.67
C HIS A 119 1.08 20.45 -21.26
N VAL A 120 0.04 19.62 -21.07
CA VAL A 120 -1.32 19.96 -21.50
C VAL A 120 -1.84 21.19 -20.76
N ALA A 121 -1.61 21.29 -19.45
CA ALA A 121 -1.98 22.46 -18.66
C ALA A 121 -1.32 23.74 -19.20
N ASP A 122 -0.03 23.66 -19.57
CA ASP A 122 0.69 24.78 -20.18
C ASP A 122 0.09 25.19 -21.54
N LEU A 123 -0.20 24.21 -22.42
CA LEU A 123 -0.86 24.48 -23.71
C LEU A 123 -2.23 25.15 -23.55
N VAL A 124 -3.05 24.65 -22.61
CA VAL A 124 -4.36 25.24 -22.28
C VAL A 124 -4.19 26.67 -21.77
N SER A 125 -3.17 26.94 -20.95
CA SER A 125 -2.88 28.29 -20.45
C SER A 125 -2.55 29.27 -21.58
N HIS A 126 -1.82 28.82 -22.61
CA HIS A 126 -1.47 29.63 -23.78
C HIS A 126 -2.70 29.91 -24.66
N ALA A 127 -3.53 28.89 -24.90
CA ALA A 127 -4.78 29.03 -25.64
C ALA A 127 -5.74 30.02 -24.95
N ASN A 128 -5.91 29.91 -23.62
CA ASN A 128 -6.74 30.81 -22.84
C ASN A 128 -6.24 32.27 -22.88
N ARG A 129 -4.92 32.49 -22.82
CA ARG A 129 -4.33 33.84 -22.98
C ARG A 129 -4.62 34.41 -24.36
N PHE A 130 -4.44 33.62 -25.42
CA PHE A 130 -4.76 34.05 -26.78
C PHE A 130 -6.24 34.37 -26.94
N GLN A 131 -7.13 33.49 -26.47
CA GLN A 131 -8.57 33.72 -26.51
C GLN A 131 -8.96 35.00 -25.76
N LEU A 132 -8.36 35.26 -24.60
CA LEU A 132 -8.60 36.49 -23.83
C LEU A 132 -8.14 37.73 -24.60
N LEU A 133 -6.95 37.70 -25.21
CA LEU A 133 -6.45 38.81 -26.02
C LEU A 133 -7.31 39.04 -27.28
N PHE A 134 -7.68 37.97 -27.97
CA PHE A 134 -8.55 38.02 -29.14
C PHE A 134 -9.92 38.59 -28.81
N THR A 135 -10.55 38.11 -27.73
CA THR A 135 -11.85 38.64 -27.29
C THR A 135 -11.77 40.11 -26.88
N ARG A 136 -10.70 40.54 -26.20
CA ARG A 136 -10.47 41.97 -25.89
C ARG A 136 -10.29 42.82 -27.15
N LEU A 137 -9.50 42.34 -28.11
CA LEU A 137 -9.26 43.04 -29.37
C LEU A 137 -10.55 43.13 -30.21
N LEU A 138 -11.28 42.03 -30.37
CA LEU A 138 -12.55 41.99 -31.07
C LEU A 138 -13.55 42.97 -30.43
N ASN A 139 -13.66 42.98 -29.11
CA ASN A 139 -14.55 43.88 -28.39
C ASN A 139 -14.13 45.36 -28.54
N ALA A 140 -12.82 45.67 -28.54
CA ALA A 140 -12.32 47.02 -28.81
C ALA A 140 -12.64 47.48 -30.24
N LEU A 141 -12.41 46.62 -31.24
CA LEU A 141 -12.73 46.90 -32.65
C LEU A 141 -14.23 47.08 -32.88
N LEU A 142 -15.06 46.24 -32.27
CA LEU A 142 -16.51 46.36 -32.33
C LEU A 142 -16.98 47.68 -31.68
N LYS A 143 -16.44 48.08 -30.53
CA LYS A 143 -16.77 49.37 -29.89
C LYS A 143 -16.36 50.56 -30.74
N GLN A 144 -15.19 50.52 -31.37
CA GLN A 144 -14.68 51.62 -32.19
C GLN A 144 -15.42 51.75 -33.54
N SER A 145 -15.95 50.64 -34.06
CA SER A 145 -16.63 50.57 -35.37
C SER A 145 -18.16 50.75 -35.31
N ALA A 146 -18.76 50.79 -34.11
CA ALA A 146 -20.20 50.66 -33.89
C ALA A 146 -21.11 51.91 -34.02
N PRO A 147 -20.71 53.05 -34.62
CA PRO A 147 -21.72 53.99 -35.11
C PRO A 147 -21.66 54.30 -36.62
N ARG A 148 -20.55 54.03 -37.32
CA ARG A 148 -20.33 54.62 -38.66
C ARG A 148 -20.83 53.78 -39.83
N PHE A 149 -20.94 52.45 -39.67
CA PHE A 149 -21.29 51.52 -40.76
C PHE A 149 -22.62 50.77 -40.57
N LEU A 150 -23.46 51.17 -39.60
CA LEU A 150 -24.76 50.52 -39.43
C LEU A 150 -25.72 50.87 -40.59
N PRO A 151 -26.39 49.86 -41.19
CA PRO A 151 -27.44 50.10 -42.17
C PRO A 151 -28.50 51.05 -41.58
N LYS A 152 -29.11 51.89 -42.43
CA LYS A 152 -30.10 52.90 -42.00
C LYS A 152 -31.18 52.30 -41.09
N ASN A 153 -31.72 51.14 -41.45
CA ASN A 153 -32.80 50.46 -40.74
C ASN A 153 -32.38 50.04 -39.31
N VAL A 154 -31.15 49.56 -39.12
CA VAL A 154 -30.63 49.16 -37.80
C VAL A 154 -30.38 50.37 -36.90
N ARG A 155 -29.96 51.51 -37.47
CA ARG A 155 -29.81 52.76 -36.72
C ARG A 155 -31.15 53.30 -36.24
N VAL A 156 -32.19 53.21 -37.08
CA VAL A 156 -33.56 53.62 -36.73
C VAL A 156 -34.11 52.74 -35.61
N GLN A 157 -34.02 51.41 -35.75
CA GLN A 157 -34.46 50.46 -34.72
C GLN A 157 -33.74 50.68 -33.38
N ARG A 158 -32.43 50.93 -33.40
CA ARG A 158 -31.67 51.25 -32.17
C ARG A 158 -32.17 52.51 -31.49
N LYS A 159 -32.50 53.57 -32.26
CA LYS A 159 -33.06 54.80 -31.69
C LYS A 159 -34.45 54.56 -31.11
N CYS A 160 -35.30 53.80 -31.80
CA CYS A 160 -36.62 53.41 -31.32
C CYS A 160 -36.53 52.64 -29.99
N ALA A 161 -35.67 51.61 -29.94
CA ALA A 161 -35.45 50.81 -28.74
C ALA A 161 -34.88 51.63 -27.56
N LEU A 162 -34.05 52.64 -27.83
CA LEU A 162 -33.56 53.55 -26.78
C LEU A 162 -34.67 54.44 -26.23
N MET A 163 -35.55 54.98 -27.09
CA MET A 163 -36.67 55.80 -26.64
C MET A 163 -37.67 54.98 -25.83
N GLU A 164 -37.93 53.74 -26.23
CA GLU A 164 -38.78 52.80 -25.50
C GLU A 164 -38.17 52.43 -24.13
N LYS A 165 -36.88 52.05 -24.10
CA LYS A 165 -36.18 51.68 -22.86
C LYS A 165 -36.18 52.80 -21.81
N HIS A 166 -36.15 54.05 -22.26
CA HIS A 166 -36.13 55.21 -21.38
C HIS A 166 -37.51 55.91 -21.26
N SER A 167 -38.58 55.30 -21.79
CA SER A 167 -39.94 55.84 -21.75
C SER A 167 -40.05 57.28 -22.27
N LEU A 168 -39.22 57.64 -23.26
CA LEU A 168 -39.15 58.99 -23.84
C LEU A 168 -40.20 59.22 -24.93
N PHE A 169 -40.89 58.17 -25.36
CA PHE A 169 -41.86 58.21 -26.46
C PHE A 169 -43.17 57.58 -26.00
N GLU A 170 -44.29 58.27 -26.26
CA GLU A 170 -45.63 57.80 -25.92
C GLU A 170 -46.40 57.47 -27.21
N PRO A 171 -46.44 56.19 -27.64
CA PRO A 171 -47.03 55.81 -28.92
C PRO A 171 -48.51 56.19 -29.06
N ALA A 172 -49.30 55.96 -28.00
CA ALA A 172 -50.73 56.25 -28.02
C ALA A 172 -51.01 57.74 -28.20
N TRP A 173 -50.34 58.58 -27.42
CA TRP A 173 -50.44 60.03 -27.53
C TRP A 173 -49.94 60.53 -28.89
N TYR A 174 -48.85 59.97 -29.40
CA TYR A 174 -48.31 60.36 -30.70
C TYR A 174 -49.29 60.06 -31.85
N LEU A 175 -49.96 58.91 -31.82
CA LEU A 175 -50.96 58.55 -32.84
C LEU A 175 -52.24 59.37 -32.72
N GLU A 176 -52.65 59.75 -31.50
CA GLU A 176 -53.77 60.67 -31.29
C GLU A 176 -53.50 62.06 -31.88
N GLN A 177 -52.29 62.59 -31.72
CA GLN A 177 -51.91 63.90 -32.26
C GLN A 177 -51.58 63.88 -33.76
N ASN A 178 -51.31 62.69 -34.33
CA ASN A 178 -50.90 62.53 -35.72
C ASN A 178 -51.79 61.49 -36.44
N PRO A 179 -53.05 61.85 -36.78
CA PRO A 179 -54.00 60.93 -37.40
C PRO A 179 -53.55 60.39 -38.76
N ASP A 180 -52.70 61.13 -39.47
CA ASP A 180 -52.07 60.72 -40.73
C ASP A 180 -51.19 59.47 -40.56
N VAL A 181 -50.42 59.43 -39.47
CA VAL A 181 -49.58 58.28 -39.11
C VAL A 181 -50.44 57.09 -38.68
N ALA A 182 -51.51 57.34 -37.92
CA ALA A 182 -52.45 56.32 -37.49
C ALA A 182 -53.18 55.66 -38.68
N GLN A 183 -53.61 56.45 -39.67
CA GLN A 183 -54.25 55.93 -40.88
C GLN A 183 -53.28 55.16 -41.78
N ALA A 184 -52.01 55.57 -41.83
CA ALA A 184 -50.98 54.89 -42.60
C ALA A 184 -50.55 53.54 -41.99
N GLY A 185 -50.89 53.28 -40.72
CA GLY A 185 -50.55 52.03 -40.02
C GLY A 185 -49.05 51.82 -39.81
N VAL A 186 -48.26 52.89 -39.84
CA VAL A 186 -46.80 52.86 -39.65
C VAL A 186 -46.47 52.89 -38.16
N ASP A 187 -45.39 52.22 -37.76
CA ASP A 187 -44.91 52.29 -36.37
C ASP A 187 -44.61 53.76 -35.97
N PRO A 188 -45.23 54.27 -34.90
CA PRO A 188 -45.14 55.69 -34.55
C PRO A 188 -43.72 56.10 -34.13
N ALA A 189 -42.95 55.21 -33.51
CA ALA A 189 -41.56 55.50 -33.13
C ALA A 189 -40.65 55.54 -34.36
N GLU A 190 -40.81 54.60 -35.29
CA GLU A 190 -40.11 54.60 -36.57
C GLU A 190 -40.44 55.84 -37.40
N HIS A 191 -41.72 56.21 -37.48
CA HIS A 191 -42.16 57.42 -38.16
C HIS A 191 -41.52 58.66 -37.53
N PHE A 192 -41.54 58.76 -36.20
CA PHE A 192 -40.94 59.89 -35.50
C PHE A 192 -39.44 60.03 -35.78
N VAL A 193 -38.68 58.93 -35.73
CA VAL A 193 -37.23 58.94 -35.98
C VAL A 193 -36.89 59.33 -37.41
N ASN A 194 -37.68 58.87 -38.38
CA ASN A 194 -37.40 59.11 -39.80
C ASN A 194 -37.91 60.48 -40.29
N HIS A 195 -39.05 60.93 -39.78
CA HIS A 195 -39.81 62.07 -40.30
C HIS A 195 -40.22 63.04 -39.20
N GLY A 196 -40.86 62.54 -38.14
CA GLY A 196 -41.51 63.38 -37.12
C GLY A 196 -40.58 64.38 -36.43
N LEU A 197 -39.32 64.03 -36.15
CA LEU A 197 -38.35 64.95 -35.57
C LEU A 197 -38.04 66.15 -36.50
N ARG A 198 -37.91 65.89 -37.81
CA ARG A 198 -37.64 66.94 -38.81
C ARG A 198 -38.86 67.82 -39.07
N GLU A 199 -40.04 67.23 -38.93
CA GLU A 199 -41.32 67.92 -39.02
C GLU A 199 -41.66 68.68 -37.73
N GLY A 200 -40.83 68.53 -36.68
CA GLY A 200 -41.03 69.20 -35.40
C GLY A 200 -42.17 68.62 -34.56
N ARG A 201 -42.68 67.43 -34.86
CA ARG A 201 -43.73 66.78 -34.06
C ARG A 201 -43.18 66.46 -32.67
N ALA A 202 -43.98 66.61 -31.62
CA ALA A 202 -43.58 66.22 -30.28
C ALA A 202 -43.73 64.70 -30.06
N VAL A 203 -42.99 64.13 -29.12
CA VAL A 203 -42.98 62.68 -28.80
C VAL A 203 -43.89 62.28 -27.63
N ASN A 204 -44.24 63.26 -26.80
CA ASN A 204 -45.09 63.14 -25.64
C ASN A 204 -45.68 64.51 -25.30
N ARG A 205 -46.62 64.51 -24.36
CA ARG A 205 -47.33 65.73 -23.93
C ARG A 205 -46.39 66.79 -23.34
N THR A 206 -45.41 66.38 -22.54
CA THR A 206 -44.47 67.30 -21.90
C THR A 206 -43.63 68.08 -22.90
N MET A 207 -43.17 67.42 -23.97
CA MET A 207 -42.39 68.07 -25.03
C MET A 207 -43.26 69.03 -25.86
N GLU A 208 -44.54 68.69 -26.06
CA GLU A 208 -45.50 69.58 -26.73
C GLU A 208 -45.81 70.83 -25.91
N ASP A 209 -46.04 70.68 -24.61
CA ASP A 209 -46.25 71.81 -23.70
C ASP A 209 -45.02 72.73 -23.66
N LEU A 210 -43.82 72.14 -23.58
CA LEU A 210 -42.57 72.89 -23.63
C LEU A 210 -42.39 73.64 -24.95
N ARG A 211 -42.72 73.00 -26.08
CA ARG A 211 -42.67 73.64 -27.41
C ARG A 211 -43.61 74.85 -27.48
N ARG A 212 -44.84 74.73 -26.97
CA ARG A 212 -45.82 75.83 -26.92
C ARG A 212 -45.35 76.97 -26.02
N SER A 213 -44.79 76.66 -24.85
CA SER A 213 -44.22 77.67 -23.95
C SER A 213 -43.03 78.39 -24.59
N MET A 214 -42.15 77.68 -25.30
CA MET A 214 -41.03 78.30 -26.03
C MET A 214 -41.51 79.23 -27.15
N ALA A 215 -42.50 78.82 -27.94
CA ALA A 215 -43.07 79.67 -28.98
C ALA A 215 -43.69 80.95 -28.40
N ALA A 216 -44.44 80.85 -27.30
CA ALA A 216 -45.03 82.01 -26.63
C ALA A 216 -43.98 82.99 -26.08
N LEU A 217 -42.81 82.49 -25.67
CA LEU A 217 -41.68 83.31 -25.21
C LEU A 217 -40.95 84.01 -26.37
N GLU A 218 -40.90 83.39 -27.56
CA GLU A 218 -40.33 84.01 -28.75
C GLU A 218 -41.21 85.15 -29.27
N ASP A 219 -42.54 84.98 -29.26
CA ASP A 219 -43.49 86.03 -29.64
C ASP A 219 -43.43 87.24 -28.69
N GLN A 220 -43.22 87.03 -27.37
CA GLN A 220 -43.00 88.12 -26.41
C GLN A 220 -41.69 88.88 -26.60
N LYS A 221 -40.71 88.28 -27.28
CA LYS A 221 -39.40 88.89 -27.54
C LYS A 221 -39.40 89.71 -28.84
N HIS A 222 -40.47 89.61 -29.63
CA HIS A 222 -40.65 90.31 -30.92
C HIS A 222 -41.86 91.26 -30.91
N ALA A 223 -42.59 91.34 -29.80
CA ALA A 223 -43.57 92.37 -29.46
C ALA A 223 -42.92 93.51 -28.67
#